data_AF-A0A497RFX3-F1
#
_entry.id   AF-A0A497RFX3-F1
#
_cell.length_a   1.000
_cell.length_b   1.000
_cell.length_c   1.000
_cell.angle_alpha   90.00
_cell.angle_beta   90.00
_cell.angle_gamma   90.00
#
_symmetry.space_group_name_H-M   'P 1'
#
loop_
_entity.id
_entity.type
_entity.pdbx_description
1 polymer ?
#
loop_
_entity_poly.entity_id
_entity_poly.type
_entity_poly.pdbx_seq_one_letter_code
_entity_poly.pdbx_strand_id
1 'polypeptide(L)'
;MCTILAELKHQYFAEHYLNQTQLEDGITPDILHPSWATFSTNCFGTGLFELTSFTPGVETILTVRDDCWWLNESITNDPALHWKERFGFTATQQTSMMHQLRIRYLPYPQMALLEFEEGKIDYTELINPSEKREEYLREPMFEIYSDIGDTFGSFAYLFRGSKILGNRTICSNNLHLTKGLALRKAIAYAIDREEMNNIIHGGDYFITDWPISPKLGIWCNPDIIRYRHNLEKAKEYMFYAGYDVDYTINLSRKLTVISLSCVSFFAMMILVRGKQKKRK
;
A
#
# COMPACT_ATOMS: atom_id res chain seq x y z
N MET A 1 -3.03 -15.75 -24.43
CA MET A 1 -4.37 -16.08 -23.86
C MET A 1 -4.60 -15.49 -22.46
N CYS A 2 -3.55 -15.22 -21.66
CA CYS A 2 -3.70 -14.71 -20.28
C CYS A 2 -4.05 -13.21 -20.14
N THR A 3 -3.73 -12.36 -21.13
CA THR A 3 -3.99 -10.90 -21.07
C THR A 3 -5.46 -10.54 -21.31
N ILE A 4 -6.13 -11.21 -22.25
CA ILE A 4 -7.54 -10.93 -22.59
C ILE A 4 -8.48 -11.24 -21.41
N LEU A 5 -8.22 -12.30 -20.64
CA LEU A 5 -9.04 -12.65 -19.48
C LEU A 5 -8.81 -11.71 -18.28
N ALA A 6 -7.60 -11.15 -18.13
CA ALA A 6 -7.33 -10.15 -17.09
C ALA A 6 -8.07 -8.83 -17.38
N GLU A 7 -8.20 -8.47 -18.66
CA GLU A 7 -8.99 -7.32 -19.11
C GLU A 7 -10.51 -7.54 -19.02
N LEU A 8 -10.98 -8.79 -18.87
CA LEU A 8 -12.40 -9.08 -18.63
C LEU A 8 -12.81 -8.97 -17.16
N LYS A 9 -11.87 -8.65 -16.25
CA LYS A 9 -12.19 -8.30 -14.84
C LYS A 9 -12.71 -6.88 -14.66
N HIS A 10 -12.75 -6.07 -15.72
CA HIS A 10 -13.34 -4.74 -15.63
C HIS A 10 -14.84 -4.88 -15.34
N GLN A 11 -15.30 -4.15 -14.33
CA GLN A 11 -16.71 -4.11 -13.97
C GLN A 11 -17.50 -3.48 -15.13
N TYR A 12 -18.57 -4.14 -15.56
CA TYR A 12 -19.44 -3.63 -16.60
C TYR A 12 -20.33 -2.51 -16.06
N PHE A 13 -20.40 -1.41 -16.80
CA PHE A 13 -21.32 -0.32 -16.53
C PHE A 13 -22.68 -0.57 -17.19
N ALA A 14 -23.73 0.01 -16.61
CA ALA A 14 -25.08 -0.04 -17.18
C ALA A 14 -25.16 0.89 -18.41
N GLU A 15 -24.71 0.41 -19.58
CA GLU A 15 -24.66 1.19 -20.82
C GLU A 15 -26.00 1.85 -21.15
N HIS A 16 -27.10 1.09 -21.04
CA HIS A 16 -28.47 1.57 -21.28
C HIS A 16 -28.88 2.75 -20.39
N TYR A 17 -28.14 3.05 -19.32
CA TYR A 17 -28.38 4.16 -18.40
C TYR A 17 -27.34 5.26 -18.53
N LEU A 18 -26.07 4.91 -18.71
CA LEU A 18 -24.96 5.86 -18.73
C LEU A 18 -24.68 6.44 -20.13
N ASN A 19 -25.00 5.71 -21.19
CA ASN A 19 -24.77 6.13 -22.57
C ASN A 19 -26.05 6.73 -23.20
N GLN A 20 -26.69 7.69 -22.51
CA GLN A 20 -27.90 8.36 -23.03
C GLN A 20 -27.58 9.33 -24.19
N THR A 21 -26.41 9.97 -24.12
CA THR A 21 -25.93 10.96 -25.07
C THR A 21 -24.47 10.70 -25.38
N GLN A 22 -24.05 11.09 -26.58
CA GLN A 22 -22.67 10.99 -27.06
C GLN A 22 -22.14 12.38 -27.39
N LEU A 23 -20.82 12.53 -27.40
CA LEU A 23 -20.16 13.70 -27.98
C LEU A 23 -20.36 13.75 -29.50
N GLU A 24 -19.90 14.82 -30.14
CA GLU A 24 -20.03 15.03 -31.59
C GLU A 24 -19.39 13.92 -32.44
N ASP A 25 -18.47 13.13 -31.86
CA ASP A 25 -17.82 12.00 -32.54
C ASP A 25 -18.72 10.74 -32.68
N GLY A 26 -19.88 10.70 -32.02
CA GLY A 26 -20.82 9.57 -32.09
C GLY A 26 -20.31 8.27 -31.47
N ILE A 27 -19.21 8.30 -30.72
CA ILE A 27 -18.64 7.11 -30.06
C ILE A 27 -18.28 7.34 -28.60
N THR A 28 -17.98 8.57 -28.20
CA THR A 28 -17.60 8.90 -26.84
C THR A 28 -18.84 9.24 -26.02
N PRO A 29 -19.14 8.51 -24.93
CA PRO A 29 -20.25 8.86 -24.03
C PRO A 29 -20.08 10.27 -23.47
N ASP A 30 -21.17 11.02 -23.41
CA ASP A 30 -21.21 12.32 -22.74
C ASP A 30 -21.28 12.13 -21.22
N ILE A 31 -20.09 12.14 -20.59
CA ILE A 31 -19.95 11.97 -19.15
C ILE A 31 -20.48 13.15 -18.32
N LEU A 32 -20.88 14.26 -18.98
CA LEU A 32 -21.51 15.41 -18.32
C LEU A 32 -23.04 15.25 -18.24
N HIS A 33 -23.61 14.24 -18.90
CA HIS A 33 -25.03 13.95 -18.81
C HIS A 33 -25.46 13.68 -17.35
N PRO A 34 -26.60 14.23 -16.87
CA PRO A 34 -27.03 14.10 -15.47
C PRO A 34 -27.15 12.66 -14.95
N SER A 35 -27.31 11.66 -15.83
CA SER A 35 -27.33 10.25 -15.43
C SER A 35 -26.03 9.80 -14.76
N TRP A 36 -24.87 10.35 -15.14
CA TRP A 36 -23.59 10.04 -14.48
C TRP A 36 -23.55 10.55 -13.04
N ALA A 37 -24.03 11.77 -12.82
CA ALA A 37 -24.13 12.35 -11.47
C ALA A 37 -25.11 11.56 -10.60
N THR A 38 -26.29 11.21 -11.13
CA THR A 38 -27.27 10.37 -10.42
C THR A 38 -26.69 9.00 -10.11
N PHE A 39 -26.03 8.35 -11.07
CA PHE A 39 -25.41 7.04 -10.90
C PHE A 39 -24.32 7.06 -9.81
N SER A 40 -23.57 8.15 -9.67
CA SER A 40 -22.54 8.27 -8.62
C SER A 40 -23.06 8.16 -7.18
N THR A 41 -24.35 8.40 -6.98
CA THR A 41 -25.01 8.36 -5.65
C THR A 41 -26.14 7.33 -5.57
N ASN A 42 -26.56 6.78 -6.71
CA ASN A 42 -27.61 5.77 -6.87
C ASN A 42 -27.15 4.70 -7.86
N CYS A 43 -25.97 4.13 -7.60
CA CYS A 43 -25.38 3.16 -8.51
C CYS A 43 -26.15 1.83 -8.47
N PHE A 44 -26.15 1.14 -9.60
CA PHE A 44 -26.68 -0.21 -9.73
C PHE A 44 -25.79 -1.02 -10.67
N GLY A 45 -25.81 -2.34 -10.48
CA GLY A 45 -24.94 -3.25 -11.24
C GLY A 45 -25.41 -4.68 -11.11
N THR A 46 -24.56 -5.62 -11.50
CA THR A 46 -24.86 -7.06 -11.54
C THR A 46 -24.34 -7.83 -10.33
N GLY A 47 -23.88 -7.12 -9.29
CA GLY A 47 -23.35 -7.72 -8.06
C GLY A 47 -24.44 -8.32 -7.16
N LEU A 48 -23.98 -9.04 -6.13
CA LEU A 48 -24.83 -9.64 -5.11
C LEU A 48 -25.63 -8.61 -4.29
N PHE A 49 -25.02 -7.46 -4.02
CA PHE A 49 -25.61 -6.40 -3.21
C PHE A 49 -25.98 -5.19 -4.07
N GLU A 50 -27.05 -4.51 -3.68
CA GLU A 50 -27.47 -3.20 -4.21
C GLU A 50 -27.27 -2.09 -3.19
N LEU A 51 -27.10 -0.86 -3.68
CA LEU A 51 -26.95 0.31 -2.82
C LEU A 51 -28.29 0.68 -2.17
N THR A 52 -28.35 0.63 -0.84
CA THR A 52 -29.55 1.00 -0.07
C THR A 52 -29.44 2.43 0.46
N SER A 53 -28.26 2.81 0.97
CA SER A 53 -28.03 4.15 1.50
C SER A 53 -26.56 4.52 1.45
N PHE A 54 -26.29 5.83 1.38
CA PHE A 54 -24.94 6.37 1.34
C PHE A 54 -24.89 7.68 2.13
N THR A 55 -23.94 7.77 3.06
CA THR A 55 -23.59 9.01 3.75
C THR A 55 -22.13 9.36 3.44
N PRO A 56 -21.87 10.43 2.68
CA PRO A 56 -20.52 10.82 2.26
C PRO A 56 -19.54 10.92 3.44
N GLY A 57 -18.40 10.24 3.30
CA GLY A 57 -17.35 10.24 4.33
C GLY A 57 -17.71 9.52 5.62
N VAL A 58 -18.80 8.74 5.65
CA VAL A 58 -19.25 8.01 6.85
C VAL A 58 -19.48 6.55 6.54
N GLU A 59 -20.47 6.22 5.71
CA GLU A 59 -20.92 4.84 5.53
C GLU A 59 -21.66 4.64 4.20
N THR A 60 -21.44 3.46 3.62
CA THR A 60 -22.24 2.91 2.52
C THR A 60 -22.92 1.65 3.01
N ILE A 61 -24.23 1.55 2.82
CA ILE A 61 -25.02 0.38 3.18
C ILE A 61 -25.51 -0.28 1.91
N LEU A 62 -25.20 -1.57 1.77
CA LEU A 62 -25.65 -2.41 0.67
C LEU A 62 -26.53 -3.54 1.20
N THR A 63 -27.58 -3.91 0.48
CA THR A 63 -28.47 -5.04 0.81
C THR A 63 -28.40 -6.11 -0.27
N VAL A 64 -28.57 -7.37 0.10
CA VAL A 64 -28.67 -8.46 -0.88
C VAL A 64 -29.86 -8.21 -1.79
N ARG A 65 -29.67 -8.38 -3.10
CA ARG A 65 -30.75 -8.25 -4.07
C ARG A 65 -31.69 -9.45 -4.01
N ASP A 66 -32.99 -9.19 -3.93
CA ASP A 66 -34.02 -10.23 -3.97
C ASP A 66 -34.01 -11.02 -5.30
N ASP A 67 -33.57 -10.38 -6.39
CA ASP A 67 -33.51 -10.93 -7.74
C ASP A 67 -32.10 -11.40 -8.17
N CYS A 68 -31.18 -11.59 -7.21
CA CYS A 68 -29.80 -11.93 -7.53
C CYS A 68 -29.68 -13.30 -8.22
N TRP A 69 -29.38 -13.30 -9.52
CA TRP A 69 -29.18 -14.53 -10.29
C TRP A 69 -27.99 -15.37 -9.80
N TRP A 70 -27.02 -14.79 -9.07
CA TRP A 70 -25.91 -15.55 -8.46
C TRP A 70 -26.40 -16.56 -7.42
N LEU A 71 -27.56 -16.34 -6.82
CA LEU A 71 -28.15 -17.22 -5.82
C LEU A 71 -29.11 -18.26 -6.45
N ASN A 72 -29.34 -18.17 -7.76
CA ASN A 72 -30.19 -19.10 -8.48
C ASN A 72 -29.40 -20.33 -8.91
N GLU A 73 -29.48 -21.40 -8.11
CA GLU A 73 -28.80 -22.68 -8.38
C GLU A 73 -29.17 -23.33 -9.71
N SER A 74 -30.34 -23.01 -10.29
CA SER A 74 -30.68 -23.51 -11.62
C SER A 74 -29.81 -22.90 -12.73
N ILE A 75 -29.20 -21.74 -12.46
CA ILE A 75 -28.29 -21.01 -13.35
C ILE A 75 -26.82 -21.25 -12.94
N THR A 76 -26.54 -21.29 -11.63
CA THR A 76 -25.17 -21.35 -11.08
C THR A 76 -24.83 -22.72 -10.48
N ASN A 77 -25.04 -23.80 -11.23
CA ASN A 77 -24.68 -25.16 -10.79
C ASN A 77 -23.18 -25.50 -10.97
N ASP A 78 -22.30 -24.48 -11.04
CA ASP A 78 -20.85 -24.66 -11.13
C ASP A 78 -20.27 -24.83 -9.71
N PRO A 79 -19.56 -25.94 -9.44
CA PRO A 79 -18.90 -26.16 -8.16
C PRO A 79 -17.96 -25.03 -7.69
N ALA A 80 -17.38 -24.27 -8.62
CA ALA A 80 -16.54 -23.12 -8.29
C ALA A 80 -17.35 -21.91 -7.79
N LEU A 81 -18.65 -21.86 -8.10
CA LEU A 81 -19.59 -20.76 -7.86
C LEU A 81 -20.61 -21.09 -6.76
N HIS A 82 -20.20 -21.85 -5.73
CA HIS A 82 -21.00 -22.13 -4.52
C HIS A 82 -21.21 -20.87 -3.66
N TRP A 83 -21.86 -19.85 -4.22
CA TRP A 83 -22.09 -18.56 -3.57
C TRP A 83 -22.86 -18.71 -2.27
N LYS A 84 -23.77 -19.69 -2.19
CA LYS A 84 -24.49 -19.95 -0.96
C LYS A 84 -23.58 -20.38 0.18
N GLU A 85 -22.63 -21.27 -0.06
CA GLU A 85 -21.70 -21.68 1.00
C GLU A 85 -20.72 -20.55 1.34
N ARG A 86 -20.19 -19.85 0.33
CA ARG A 86 -19.23 -18.74 0.50
C ARG A 86 -19.77 -17.59 1.36
N PHE A 87 -21.06 -17.30 1.26
CA PHE A 87 -21.71 -16.22 1.98
C PHE A 87 -22.68 -16.70 3.08
N GLY A 88 -22.66 -18.00 3.41
CA GLY A 88 -23.47 -18.57 4.49
C GLY A 88 -24.97 -18.69 4.21
N PHE A 89 -25.40 -18.65 2.95
CA PHE A 89 -26.79 -18.78 2.49
C PHE A 89 -27.32 -20.23 2.45
N THR A 90 -26.92 -21.11 3.36
CA THR A 90 -27.41 -22.50 3.35
C THR A 90 -28.86 -22.61 3.84
N ALA A 91 -29.62 -23.55 3.26
CA ALA A 91 -31.08 -23.68 3.42
C ALA A 91 -31.57 -23.96 4.85
N THR A 92 -30.67 -24.26 5.79
CA THR A 92 -31.01 -24.64 7.17
C THR A 92 -30.93 -23.50 8.18
N GLN A 93 -30.36 -22.34 7.83
CA GLN A 93 -30.24 -21.20 8.74
C GLN A 93 -30.46 -19.86 8.02
N GLN A 94 -31.73 -19.59 7.68
CA GLN A 94 -32.17 -18.29 7.14
C GLN A 94 -31.83 -17.11 8.07
N THR A 95 -31.56 -17.39 9.36
CA THR A 95 -31.15 -16.41 10.38
C THR A 95 -29.65 -16.11 10.42
N SER A 96 -28.82 -16.84 9.67
CA SER A 96 -27.34 -16.70 9.67
C SER A 96 -26.80 -16.06 8.39
N MET A 97 -27.69 -15.55 7.52
CA MET A 97 -27.35 -14.99 6.22
C MET A 97 -26.90 -13.53 6.35
N MET A 98 -25.82 -13.17 5.66
CA MET A 98 -25.43 -11.76 5.51
C MET A 98 -26.43 -11.03 4.61
N HIS A 99 -27.39 -10.33 5.20
CA HIS A 99 -28.40 -9.56 4.47
C HIS A 99 -27.92 -8.16 4.06
N GLN A 100 -26.98 -7.62 4.84
CA GLN A 100 -26.53 -6.25 4.71
C GLN A 100 -25.01 -6.21 4.84
N LEU A 101 -24.37 -5.47 3.94
CA LEU A 101 -22.96 -5.12 4.02
C LEU A 101 -22.86 -3.63 4.34
N ARG A 102 -22.21 -3.31 5.47
CA ARG A 102 -21.97 -1.94 5.92
C ARG A 102 -20.50 -1.62 5.74
N ILE A 103 -20.20 -0.68 4.85
CA ILE A 103 -18.83 -0.25 4.54
C ILE A 103 -18.63 1.11 5.18
N ARG A 104 -17.86 1.16 6.27
CA ARG A 104 -17.60 2.39 7.02
C ARG A 104 -16.30 3.04 6.57
N TYR A 105 -16.33 4.36 6.39
CA TYR A 105 -15.14 5.14 6.07
C TYR A 105 -14.41 5.54 7.35
N LEU A 106 -13.28 4.89 7.61
CA LEU A 106 -12.41 5.15 8.75
C LEU A 106 -11.04 5.60 8.23
N PRO A 107 -10.77 6.92 8.16
CA PRO A 107 -9.57 7.45 7.49
C PRO A 107 -8.26 7.09 8.19
N TYR A 108 -8.31 6.65 9.45
CA TYR A 108 -7.14 6.31 10.24
C TYR A 108 -7.23 4.85 10.70
N PRO A 109 -6.20 4.03 10.46
CA PRO A 109 -6.18 2.62 10.88
C PRO A 109 -6.41 2.41 12.37
N GLN A 110 -5.95 3.34 13.22
CA GLN A 110 -6.14 3.26 14.67
C GLN A 110 -7.62 3.38 15.07
N MET A 111 -8.41 4.19 14.35
CA MET A 111 -9.85 4.27 14.60
C MET A 111 -10.55 2.98 14.17
N ALA A 112 -10.12 2.39 13.04
CA ALA A 112 -10.65 1.11 12.60
C ALA A 112 -10.38 0.00 13.61
N LEU A 113 -9.18 -0.03 14.20
CA LEU A 113 -8.86 -0.97 15.27
C LEU A 113 -9.72 -0.78 16.51
N LEU A 114 -9.90 0.47 16.98
CA LEU A 114 -10.74 0.77 18.14
C LEU A 114 -12.21 0.37 17.89
N GLU A 115 -12.76 0.67 16.71
CA GLU A 115 -14.12 0.25 16.38
C GLU A 115 -14.26 -1.27 16.26
N PHE A 116 -13.22 -1.96 15.80
CA PHE A 116 -13.20 -3.43 15.76
C PHE A 116 -13.19 -4.02 17.17
N GLU A 117 -12.34 -3.51 18.07
CA GLU A 117 -12.29 -3.94 19.48
C GLU A 117 -13.61 -3.65 20.24
N GLU A 118 -14.32 -2.59 19.85
CA GLU A 118 -15.64 -2.26 20.38
C GLU A 118 -16.79 -3.09 19.75
N GLY A 119 -16.49 -3.95 18.77
CA GLY A 119 -17.49 -4.77 18.06
C GLY A 119 -18.40 -3.97 17.14
N LYS A 120 -17.96 -2.78 16.69
CA LYS A 120 -18.71 -1.92 15.74
C LYS A 120 -18.46 -2.27 14.28
N ILE A 121 -17.35 -2.93 13.98
CA ILE A 121 -17.02 -3.49 12.66
C ILE A 121 -16.52 -4.92 12.83
N ASP A 122 -16.82 -5.79 11.86
CA ASP A 122 -16.50 -7.22 11.93
C ASP A 122 -15.13 -7.57 11.34
N TYR A 123 -14.52 -6.66 10.60
CA TYR A 123 -13.25 -6.87 9.90
C TYR A 123 -12.46 -5.57 9.81
N THR A 124 -11.14 -5.66 10.03
CA THR A 124 -10.21 -4.55 9.83
C THR A 124 -8.82 -5.05 9.47
N GLU A 125 -8.00 -4.18 8.88
CA GLU A 125 -6.60 -4.45 8.58
C GLU A 125 -5.71 -4.11 9.78
N LEU A 126 -4.76 -4.99 10.09
CA LEU A 126 -3.71 -4.73 11.07
C LEU A 126 -2.47 -4.14 10.37
N ILE A 127 -2.33 -2.82 10.41
CA ILE A 127 -1.20 -2.11 9.78
C ILE A 127 -0.12 -1.77 10.82
N ASN A 128 0.94 -2.58 10.88
CA ASN A 128 2.13 -2.37 11.71
C ASN A 128 1.99 -2.34 13.27
N PRO A 129 1.02 -2.98 13.97
CA PRO A 129 1.14 -3.18 15.41
C PRO A 129 1.46 -4.66 15.69
N SER A 130 2.75 -5.02 15.63
CA SER A 130 3.20 -6.38 15.96
C SER A 130 2.68 -6.82 17.34
N GLU A 131 2.62 -5.90 18.30
CA GLU A 131 2.07 -6.15 19.64
C GLU A 131 0.60 -6.57 19.63
N LYS A 132 -0.26 -5.90 18.84
CA LYS A 132 -1.69 -6.23 18.75
C LYS A 132 -1.94 -7.54 18.03
N ARG A 133 -1.11 -7.87 17.04
CA ARG A 133 -1.17 -9.20 16.41
C ARG A 133 -0.91 -10.30 17.43
N GLU A 134 0.15 -10.18 18.23
CA GLU A 134 0.47 -11.15 19.29
C GLU A 134 -0.57 -11.18 20.43
N GLU A 135 -1.24 -10.06 20.70
CA GLU A 135 -2.42 -10.00 21.57
C GLU A 135 -3.57 -10.83 20.99
N TYR A 136 -3.97 -10.56 19.74
CA TYR A 136 -5.11 -11.23 19.10
C TYR A 136 -4.87 -12.71 18.82
N LEU A 137 -3.64 -13.13 18.53
CA LEU A 137 -3.29 -14.56 18.39
C LEU A 137 -3.52 -15.37 19.68
N ARG A 138 -3.52 -14.71 20.85
CA ARG A 138 -3.77 -15.35 22.15
C ARG A 138 -5.25 -15.36 22.53
N GLU A 139 -6.09 -14.64 21.80
CA GLU A 139 -7.50 -14.49 22.12
C GLU A 139 -8.37 -15.31 21.15
N PRO A 140 -9.17 -16.27 21.64
CA PRO A 140 -9.93 -17.17 20.78
C PRO A 140 -11.07 -16.49 20.00
N MET A 141 -11.36 -15.22 20.30
CA MET A 141 -12.41 -14.46 19.62
C MET A 141 -11.95 -13.81 18.31
N PHE A 142 -10.63 -13.76 18.06
CA PHE A 142 -10.08 -13.17 16.86
C PHE A 142 -9.50 -14.24 15.94
N GLU A 143 -9.74 -14.07 14.65
CA GLU A 143 -9.08 -14.83 13.60
C GLU A 143 -8.17 -13.89 12.80
N ILE A 144 -6.90 -14.27 12.67
CA ILE A 144 -5.93 -13.49 11.91
C ILE A 144 -5.62 -14.22 10.61
N TYR A 145 -5.87 -13.53 9.51
CA TYR A 145 -5.49 -13.96 8.18
C TYR A 145 -4.27 -13.18 7.73
N SER A 146 -3.27 -13.88 7.19
CA SER A 146 -2.06 -13.26 6.62
C SER A 146 -1.88 -13.75 5.20
N ASP A 147 -1.58 -12.83 4.30
CA ASP A 147 -1.38 -13.14 2.90
C ASP A 147 -0.33 -12.22 2.28
N ILE A 148 0.37 -12.71 1.26
CA ILE A 148 1.35 -11.90 0.53
C ILE A 148 0.57 -10.96 -0.38
N GLY A 149 0.62 -9.66 -0.13
CA GLY A 149 -0.05 -8.67 -0.98
C GLY A 149 0.48 -8.69 -2.43
N ASP A 150 -0.34 -8.19 -3.35
CA ASP A 150 0.06 -7.92 -4.75
C ASP A 150 0.75 -6.57 -4.92
N THR A 151 1.03 -5.88 -3.81
CA THR A 151 1.74 -4.60 -3.77
C THR A 151 3.10 -4.78 -3.12
N PHE A 152 4.07 -3.96 -3.54
CA PHE A 152 5.39 -3.92 -2.90
C PHE A 152 5.86 -2.47 -2.79
N GLY A 153 6.51 -2.16 -1.67
CA GLY A 153 7.22 -0.89 -1.50
C GLY A 153 8.53 -0.90 -2.28
N SER A 154 8.87 0.22 -2.93
CA SER A 154 10.17 0.37 -3.58
C SER A 154 10.70 1.80 -3.48
N PHE A 155 12.03 1.92 -3.48
CA PHE A 155 12.70 3.20 -3.70
C PHE A 155 13.02 3.34 -5.18
N ALA A 156 12.27 4.18 -5.87
CA ALA A 156 12.53 4.49 -7.27
C ALA A 156 13.61 5.57 -7.40
N TYR A 157 14.56 5.35 -8.30
CA TYR A 157 15.56 6.35 -8.64
C TYR A 157 15.08 7.22 -9.80
N LEU A 158 15.23 8.54 -9.66
CA LEU A 158 15.01 9.47 -10.77
C LEU A 158 16.26 9.54 -11.66
N PHE A 159 16.19 8.94 -12.85
CA PHE A 159 17.33 8.92 -13.79
C PHE A 159 17.38 10.11 -14.72
N ARG A 160 16.22 10.62 -15.15
CA ARG A 160 16.15 11.67 -16.17
C ARG A 160 16.78 12.96 -15.61
N GLY A 161 17.84 13.43 -16.27
CA GLY A 161 18.57 14.64 -15.87
C GLY A 161 19.54 14.46 -14.70
N SER A 162 19.62 13.27 -14.08
CA SER A 162 20.53 13.04 -12.95
C SER A 162 21.96 12.80 -13.44
N LYS A 163 22.86 13.74 -13.13
CA LYS A 163 24.31 13.61 -13.40
C LYS A 163 25.03 12.62 -12.48
N ILE A 164 24.35 12.13 -11.44
CA ILE A 164 24.91 11.25 -10.41
C ILE A 164 24.36 9.82 -10.60
N LEU A 165 23.09 9.59 -10.28
CA LEU A 165 22.48 8.26 -10.38
C LEU A 165 22.27 7.82 -11.83
N GLY A 166 22.05 8.77 -12.75
CA GLY A 166 21.90 8.53 -14.18
C GLY A 166 23.20 8.56 -14.98
N ASN A 167 24.36 8.71 -14.32
CA ASN A 167 25.64 8.89 -15.00
C ASN A 167 26.03 7.67 -15.84
N ARG A 168 26.24 7.88 -17.15
CA ARG A 168 26.58 6.85 -18.13
C ARG A 168 28.08 6.76 -18.45
N THR A 169 28.92 7.60 -17.85
CA THR A 169 30.38 7.53 -18.01
C THR A 169 30.88 6.20 -17.43
N ILE A 170 31.75 5.52 -18.18
CA ILE A 170 32.37 4.26 -17.77
C ILE A 170 33.30 4.50 -16.58
N CYS A 171 33.34 3.57 -15.64
CA CYS A 171 34.26 3.61 -14.50
C CYS A 171 35.70 3.35 -14.97
N SER A 172 36.67 4.13 -14.49
CA SER A 172 38.09 3.94 -14.87
C SER A 172 38.65 2.57 -14.46
N ASN A 173 38.15 2.03 -13.35
CA ASN A 173 38.66 0.81 -12.73
C ASN A 173 37.79 -0.42 -13.05
N ASN A 174 36.71 -0.25 -13.84
CA ASN A 174 35.84 -1.34 -14.28
C ASN A 174 35.10 -0.95 -15.57
N LEU A 175 35.56 -1.48 -16.71
CA LEU A 175 35.05 -1.11 -18.04
C LEU A 175 33.63 -1.62 -18.33
N HIS A 176 33.10 -2.53 -17.51
CA HIS A 176 31.74 -3.07 -17.65
C HIS A 176 30.69 -2.31 -16.83
N LEU A 177 31.10 -1.27 -16.09
CA LEU A 177 30.22 -0.48 -15.24
C LEU A 177 30.25 1.00 -15.65
N THR A 178 29.07 1.63 -15.57
CA THR A 178 28.97 3.08 -15.54
C THR A 178 28.98 3.58 -14.10
N LYS A 179 29.45 4.81 -13.88
CA LYS A 179 29.48 5.42 -12.55
C LYS A 179 28.11 5.45 -11.88
N GLY A 180 27.05 5.75 -12.64
CA GLY A 180 25.68 5.74 -12.13
C GLY A 180 25.18 4.34 -11.80
N LEU A 181 25.52 3.32 -12.60
CA LEU A 181 25.18 1.93 -12.27
C LEU A 181 25.90 1.46 -11.01
N ALA A 182 27.20 1.75 -10.88
CA ALA A 182 27.98 1.42 -9.69
C ALA A 182 27.34 2.04 -8.43
N LEU A 183 26.98 3.33 -8.47
CA LEU A 183 26.32 3.99 -7.34
C LEU A 183 24.98 3.36 -6.95
N ARG A 184 24.15 2.95 -7.91
CA ARG A 184 22.87 2.28 -7.60
C ARG A 184 23.07 0.91 -6.99
N LYS A 185 24.08 0.17 -7.44
CA LYS A 185 24.47 -1.10 -6.82
C LYS A 185 24.97 -0.87 -5.39
N ALA A 186 25.77 0.17 -5.16
CA ALA A 186 26.24 0.53 -3.83
C ALA A 186 25.06 0.79 -2.87
N ILE A 187 24.08 1.61 -3.28
CA ILE A 187 22.88 1.88 -2.48
C ILE A 187 22.10 0.59 -2.21
N ALA A 188 21.90 -0.26 -3.21
CA ALA A 188 21.18 -1.52 -3.04
C ALA A 188 21.86 -2.48 -2.04
N TYR A 189 23.20 -2.55 -2.05
CA TYR A 189 23.98 -3.34 -1.08
C TYR A 189 24.03 -2.70 0.32
N ALA A 190 23.89 -1.37 0.43
CA ALA A 190 23.96 -0.66 1.69
C ALA A 190 22.69 -0.79 2.55
N ILE A 191 21.54 -1.09 1.96
CA ILE A 191 20.25 -1.16 2.66
C ILE A 191 20.10 -2.55 3.30
N ASP A 192 19.91 -2.58 4.63
CA ASP A 192 19.52 -3.81 5.34
C ASP A 192 17.99 -3.96 5.36
N ARG A 193 17.47 -4.68 4.37
CA ARG A 193 16.03 -4.94 4.23
C ARG A 193 15.50 -5.90 5.29
N GLU A 194 16.34 -6.79 5.82
CA GLU A 194 15.96 -7.74 6.86
C GLU A 194 15.79 -7.00 8.19
N GLU A 195 16.77 -6.16 8.53
CA GLU A 195 16.68 -5.30 9.72
C GLU A 195 15.50 -4.32 9.63
N MET A 196 15.28 -3.68 8.48
CA MET A 196 14.11 -2.84 8.26
C MET A 196 12.80 -3.61 8.47
N ASN A 197 12.68 -4.82 7.91
CA ASN A 197 11.49 -5.65 8.09
C ASN A 197 11.27 -5.98 9.57
N ASN A 198 12.32 -6.41 10.27
CA ASN A 198 12.22 -6.80 11.67
C ASN A 198 11.85 -5.62 12.58
N ILE A 199 12.49 -4.46 12.40
CA ILE A 199 12.30 -3.30 13.29
C ILE A 199 11.02 -2.53 12.98
N ILE A 200 10.72 -2.28 11.69
CA ILE A 200 9.61 -1.41 11.27
C ILE A 200 8.33 -2.20 11.10
N HIS A 201 8.43 -3.41 10.55
CA HIS A 201 7.28 -4.21 10.15
C HIS A 201 7.07 -5.46 11.04
N GLY A 202 7.85 -5.60 12.11
CA GLY A 202 7.76 -6.76 13.01
C GLY A 202 8.06 -8.10 12.34
N GLY A 203 8.71 -8.10 11.17
CA GLY A 203 8.99 -9.31 10.39
C GLY A 203 7.86 -9.76 9.45
N ASP A 204 6.73 -9.06 9.40
CA ASP A 204 5.54 -9.50 8.65
C ASP A 204 5.63 -9.29 7.14
N TYR A 205 6.61 -8.52 6.65
CA TYR A 205 6.72 -8.25 5.22
C TYR A 205 7.57 -9.31 4.51
N PHE A 206 7.15 -9.65 3.30
CA PHE A 206 7.96 -10.48 2.39
C PHE A 206 8.97 -9.61 1.64
N ILE A 207 10.27 -9.85 1.86
CA ILE A 207 11.33 -9.13 1.13
C ILE A 207 11.43 -9.65 -0.29
N THR A 208 11.15 -8.78 -1.26
CA THR A 208 11.30 -9.09 -2.69
C THR A 208 12.52 -8.40 -3.31
N ASP A 209 13.15 -9.09 -4.26
CA ASP A 209 14.21 -8.59 -5.13
C ASP A 209 13.71 -8.25 -6.55
N TRP A 210 12.42 -8.49 -6.84
CA TRP A 210 11.83 -8.38 -8.17
C TRP A 210 10.34 -7.94 -8.10
N PRO A 211 9.83 -7.20 -9.09
CA PRO A 211 8.46 -6.64 -9.07
C PRO A 211 7.31 -7.63 -9.31
N ILE A 212 7.55 -8.94 -9.24
CA ILE A 212 6.60 -10.02 -9.55
C ILE A 212 6.47 -10.83 -8.26
N SER A 213 5.26 -10.88 -7.73
CA SER A 213 4.96 -11.62 -6.51
C SER A 213 5.20 -13.12 -6.71
N PRO A 214 5.74 -13.84 -5.70
CA PRO A 214 5.83 -15.30 -5.71
C PRO A 214 4.49 -16.00 -5.99
N LYS A 215 3.35 -15.35 -5.68
CA LYS A 215 2.00 -15.84 -5.99
C LYS A 215 1.75 -16.08 -7.47
N LEU A 216 2.50 -15.41 -8.35
CA LEU A 216 2.39 -15.58 -9.79
C LEU A 216 3.15 -16.83 -10.28
N GLY A 217 3.66 -17.67 -9.37
CA GLY A 217 4.16 -19.00 -9.66
C GLY A 217 5.27 -19.00 -10.71
N ILE A 218 5.00 -19.60 -11.87
CA ILE A 218 5.95 -19.75 -12.98
C ILE A 218 6.51 -18.42 -13.51
N TRP A 219 5.83 -17.30 -13.26
CA TRP A 219 6.29 -15.97 -13.67
C TRP A 219 7.32 -15.36 -12.71
N CYS A 220 7.45 -15.92 -11.50
CA CYS A 220 8.43 -15.52 -10.51
C CYS A 220 9.75 -16.26 -10.77
N ASN A 221 10.67 -15.64 -11.51
CA ASN A 221 11.98 -16.22 -11.78
C ASN A 221 12.85 -16.27 -10.49
N PRO A 222 13.24 -17.46 -9.99
CA PRO A 222 14.12 -17.57 -8.83
C PRO A 222 15.60 -17.22 -9.16
N ASP A 223 15.99 -17.26 -10.42
CA ASP A 223 17.38 -17.10 -10.87
C ASP A 223 17.66 -15.65 -11.28
N ILE A 224 17.68 -14.79 -10.26
CA ILE A 224 17.89 -13.35 -10.41
C ILE A 224 19.07 -12.88 -9.57
N ILE A 225 19.69 -11.78 -10.00
CA ILE A 225 20.74 -11.11 -9.23
C ILE A 225 20.10 -10.47 -8.00
N ARG A 226 20.64 -10.78 -6.81
CA ARG A 226 20.14 -10.25 -5.54
C ARG A 226 21.17 -9.34 -4.89
N TYR A 227 20.69 -8.24 -4.32
CA TYR A 227 21.49 -7.25 -3.60
C TYR A 227 21.22 -7.40 -2.09
N ARG A 228 21.74 -8.49 -1.51
CA ARG A 228 21.67 -8.72 -0.06
C ARG A 228 22.58 -7.75 0.67
N HIS A 229 22.21 -7.33 1.88
CA HIS A 229 22.97 -6.34 2.65
C HIS A 229 24.46 -6.74 2.75
N ASN A 230 25.34 -5.85 2.29
CA ASN A 230 26.78 -6.04 2.31
C ASN A 230 27.51 -4.70 2.18
N LEU A 231 27.92 -4.14 3.31
CA LEU A 231 28.58 -2.82 3.35
C LEU A 231 29.94 -2.80 2.62
N GLU A 232 30.69 -3.90 2.62
CA GLU A 232 31.97 -3.97 1.93
C GLU A 232 31.80 -3.92 0.40
N LYS A 233 30.83 -4.66 -0.14
CA LYS A 233 30.44 -4.52 -1.56
C LYS A 233 29.88 -3.14 -1.87
N ALA A 234 29.12 -2.54 -0.96
CA ALA A 234 28.63 -1.19 -1.16
C ALA A 234 29.79 -0.19 -1.30
N LYS A 235 30.81 -0.28 -0.43
CA LYS A 235 32.05 0.51 -0.51
C LYS A 235 32.81 0.24 -1.80
N GLU A 236 32.97 -1.02 -2.20
CA GLU A 236 33.61 -1.38 -3.47
C GLU A 236 32.95 -0.69 -4.67
N TYR A 237 31.61 -0.71 -4.75
CA TYR A 237 30.88 -0.02 -5.81
C TYR A 237 30.95 1.52 -5.71
N MET A 238 31.03 2.09 -4.51
CA MET A 238 31.29 3.52 -4.32
C MET A 238 32.67 3.91 -4.87
N PHE A 239 33.69 3.09 -4.61
CA PHE A 239 35.03 3.27 -5.17
C PHE A 239 35.00 3.22 -6.70
N TYR A 240 34.30 2.26 -7.30
CA TYR A 240 34.14 2.21 -8.76
C TYR A 240 33.43 3.44 -9.33
N ALA A 241 32.46 4.00 -8.60
CA ALA A 241 31.80 5.24 -9.00
C ALA A 241 32.71 6.49 -8.90
N GLY A 242 33.90 6.35 -8.30
CA GLY A 242 34.89 7.42 -8.14
C GLY A 242 34.77 8.19 -6.83
N TYR A 243 34.11 7.62 -5.82
CA TYR A 243 34.06 8.19 -4.47
C TYR A 243 35.14 7.58 -3.58
N ASP A 244 35.72 8.42 -2.72
CA ASP A 244 36.62 7.98 -1.67
C ASP A 244 35.81 7.37 -0.51
N VAL A 245 36.04 6.08 -0.26
CA VAL A 245 35.35 5.29 0.77
C VAL A 245 35.98 5.40 2.15
N ASP A 246 37.19 5.95 2.25
CA ASP A 246 37.85 6.25 3.52
C ASP A 246 37.45 7.63 4.08
N TYR A 247 36.49 8.31 3.42
CA TYR A 247 35.89 9.53 3.92
C TYR A 247 35.07 9.26 5.19
N THR A 248 35.72 9.36 6.33
CA THR A 248 35.06 9.38 7.64
C THR A 248 34.24 10.66 7.78
N ILE A 249 32.91 10.52 7.87
CA ILE A 249 32.05 11.63 8.29
C ILE A 249 32.43 11.96 9.73
N ASN A 250 33.19 13.03 9.92
CA ASN A 250 33.57 13.52 11.23
C ASN A 250 32.32 14.16 11.89
N LEU A 251 31.44 13.30 12.44
CA LEU A 251 30.16 13.67 13.04
C LEU A 251 30.33 14.67 14.20
N SER A 252 31.53 14.72 14.78
CA SER A 252 31.94 15.65 15.84
C SER A 252 31.74 17.13 15.46
N ARG A 253 31.95 17.51 14.19
CA ARG A 253 31.91 18.91 13.75
C ARG A 253 30.49 19.48 13.63
N LYS A 254 29.46 18.65 13.38
CA LYS A 254 28.07 19.13 13.30
C LYS A 254 27.39 19.17 14.68
N LEU A 255 27.71 18.22 15.56
CA LEU A 255 27.21 18.21 16.94
C LEU A 255 27.75 19.39 17.76
N THR A 256 29.01 19.81 17.54
CA THR A 256 29.56 21.02 18.19
C THR A 256 28.87 22.30 17.73
N VAL A 257 28.52 22.42 16.44
CA VAL A 257 27.81 23.61 15.94
C VAL A 257 26.38 23.67 16.50
N ILE A 258 25.68 22.54 16.57
CA ILE A 258 24.33 22.47 17.14
C ILE A 258 24.38 22.74 18.66
N SER A 259 25.32 22.15 19.39
CA SER A 259 25.43 22.39 20.85
C SER A 259 25.81 23.82 21.19
N LEU A 260 26.73 24.46 20.45
CA LEU A 260 27.05 25.88 20.64
C LEU A 260 25.85 26.80 20.34
N SER A 261 25.04 26.46 19.33
CA SER A 261 23.84 27.24 18.99
C SER A 261 22.74 27.12 20.06
N CYS A 262 22.58 25.95 20.69
CA CYS A 262 21.65 25.77 21.80
C CYS A 262 22.10 26.50 23.08
N VAL A 263 23.38 26.44 23.43
CA VAL A 263 23.91 27.12 24.64
C VAL A 263 23.80 28.64 24.53
N SER A 264 24.06 29.20 23.34
CA SER A 264 23.91 30.64 23.10
C SER A 264 22.45 31.10 23.15
N PHE A 265 21.51 30.29 22.67
CA PHE A 265 20.07 30.57 22.78
C PHE A 265 19.58 30.56 24.24
N PHE A 266 20.03 29.58 25.04
CA PHE A 266 19.72 29.51 26.47
C PHE A 266 20.33 30.68 27.27
N ALA A 267 21.58 31.06 26.97
CA ALA A 267 22.22 32.21 27.62
C ALA A 267 21.47 33.52 27.29
N MET A 268 21.00 33.69 26.05
CA MET A 268 20.22 34.86 25.64
C MET A 268 18.87 34.92 26.39
N MET A 269 18.17 33.79 26.51
CA MET A 269 16.91 33.69 27.27
C MET A 269 17.08 34.02 28.75
N ILE A 270 18.17 33.59 29.38
CA ILE A 270 18.49 33.92 30.78
C ILE A 270 18.78 35.42 30.94
N LEU A 271 19.54 36.03 30.02
CA LEU A 271 19.82 37.47 30.05
C LEU A 271 18.57 38.33 29.84
N VAL A 272 17.66 37.92 28.95
CA VAL A 272 16.38 38.61 28.72
C VAL A 272 15.50 38.54 29.97
N ARG A 273 15.37 37.36 30.61
CA ARG A 273 14.60 37.20 31.85
C ARG A 273 15.23 37.97 33.03
N GLY A 274 16.56 38.00 33.13
CA GLY A 274 17.27 38.76 34.15
C GLY A 274 17.07 40.28 34.03
N LYS A 275 17.04 40.81 32.79
CA LYS A 275 16.75 42.23 32.54
C LYS A 275 15.30 42.61 32.86
N GLN A 276 14.33 41.73 32.61
CA GLN A 276 12.93 41.99 32.94
C GLN A 276 12.67 42.01 34.46
N LYS A 277 13.40 41.20 35.24
CA LYS A 277 13.25 41.15 36.71
C LYS A 277 13.84 42.38 37.44
N LYS A 278 14.78 43.11 36.80
CA LYS A 278 15.35 44.37 37.33
C LYS A 278 14.54 45.62 36.96
N ARG A 279 13.48 45.48 36.16
CA ARG A 279 12.61 46.58 35.72
C ARG A 279 11.24 46.62 36.44
N LYS A 280 11.07 45.79 37.47
CA LYS A 280 10.00 45.89 38.47
C LYS A 280 10.64 46.23 39.80
#